data_AF-A0A2N0DAV2-F1
#
_entry.id   AF-A0A2N0DAV2-F1
#
_cell.length_a   1.000
_cell.length_b   1.000
_cell.length_c   1.000
_cell.angle_alpha   90.00
_cell.angle_beta   90.00
_cell.angle_gamma   90.00
#
_symmetry.space_group_name_H-M   'P 1'
#
loop_
_entity.id
_entity.type
_entity.pdbx_description
1 polymer ?
#
loop_
_entity_poly.entity_id
_entity_poly.type
_entity_poly.pdbx_seq_one_letter_code
_entity_poly.pdbx_strand_id
1 'polypeptide(L)'
;MIGDEMTKQNASTTGEDATDLVIGLLENLGYRIERDVRINGVRVDIVAENAEGERSPVEITAPPIFLGYSETAEIMHRLDTTLFDGAFTRPLIISFAGFSEGAHEILKDSHKYRYWTAWDLLEKSKRFPATYEKLSRFVHATPSEGRTPIQQDVASERASLLEMLENPQSAEKLSPTEYENLCMQVFSHVFTPKLYGFAKQFRTTDGANKYDFICRIKPGVAFWDDLRKDFRTRAILFECKNHQEKITADEVYSTERYLFNGALRTVCFLISPFGPDIGCVRAAQGAMRESGKLILLLSNKDLIQLIQVTDEPDGPENYLDEKIWDFVVSLPR
;
A
#
# COMPACT_ATOMS: atom_id res chain seq x y z
N MET A 1 -30.91 -21.76 19.72
CA MET A 1 -29.61 -21.33 20.28
C MET A 1 -28.71 -21.06 19.07
N ILE A 2 -28.86 -19.92 18.40
CA ILE A 2 -28.36 -18.57 18.75
C ILE A 2 -26.85 -18.60 18.97
N GLY A 3 -26.12 -17.98 18.04
CA GLY A 3 -24.72 -17.61 18.22
C GLY A 3 -23.88 -17.63 16.95
N ASP A 4 -24.28 -16.94 15.87
CA ASP A 4 -23.33 -16.54 14.80
C ASP A 4 -23.76 -15.26 14.04
N GLU A 5 -24.47 -14.36 14.72
CA GLU A 5 -24.79 -13.01 14.24
C GLU A 5 -24.28 -11.98 15.26
N MET A 6 -22.96 -11.86 15.42
CA MET A 6 -22.37 -10.77 16.20
C MET A 6 -20.99 -10.40 15.66
N THR A 7 -20.93 -9.76 14.49
CA THR A 7 -19.85 -8.79 14.15
C THR A 7 -20.15 -7.87 12.96
N LYS A 8 -21.44 -7.61 12.65
CA LYS A 8 -21.85 -6.54 11.73
C LYS A 8 -23.00 -5.73 12.31
N GLN A 9 -22.75 -5.08 13.45
CA GLN A 9 -23.60 -3.99 13.92
C GLN A 9 -22.83 -3.23 15.00
N ASN A 10 -22.27 -2.09 14.62
CA ASN A 10 -22.29 -0.86 15.41
C ASN A 10 -21.59 0.27 14.65
N ALA A 11 -22.36 0.94 13.79
CA ALA A 11 -22.23 2.36 13.50
C ALA A 11 -23.49 2.82 12.75
N SER A 12 -24.63 2.91 13.43
CA SER A 12 -25.76 3.71 12.95
C SER A 12 -26.16 4.70 14.02
N THR A 13 -25.54 5.88 13.98
CA THR A 13 -26.06 7.10 14.60
C THR A 13 -25.65 8.29 13.72
N THR A 14 -26.53 8.61 12.77
CA THR A 14 -26.65 9.91 12.04
C THR A 14 -25.40 10.50 11.40
N GLY A 15 -24.74 9.75 10.52
CA GLY A 15 -23.82 10.27 9.49
C GLY A 15 -24.28 9.77 8.11
N GLU A 16 -24.31 10.64 7.10
CA GLU A 16 -24.58 10.21 5.72
C GLU A 16 -23.46 9.26 5.27
N ASP A 17 -23.83 8.12 4.66
CA ASP A 17 -22.88 7.14 4.12
C ASP A 17 -22.18 7.72 2.87
N ALA A 18 -20.92 7.33 2.63
CA ALA A 18 -20.11 7.76 1.49
C ALA A 18 -20.84 7.55 0.16
N THR A 19 -21.56 6.43 0.06
CA THR A 19 -22.38 6.06 -1.10
C THR A 19 -23.50 7.08 -1.34
N ASP A 20 -24.27 7.45 -0.31
CA ASP A 20 -25.38 8.38 -0.45
C ASP A 20 -24.90 9.80 -0.86
N LEU A 21 -23.74 10.22 -0.36
CA LEU A 21 -23.13 11.50 -0.74
C LEU A 21 -22.72 11.53 -2.22
N VAL A 22 -22.08 10.46 -2.70
CA VAL A 22 -21.72 10.32 -4.11
C VAL A 22 -22.96 10.28 -5.00
N ILE A 23 -23.99 9.54 -4.59
CA ILE A 23 -25.27 9.46 -5.33
C ILE A 23 -25.88 10.86 -5.46
N GLY A 24 -25.99 11.61 -4.35
CA GLY A 24 -26.57 12.95 -4.39
C GLY A 24 -25.77 13.91 -5.29
N LEU A 25 -24.44 13.76 -5.37
CA LEU A 25 -23.63 14.52 -6.32
C LEU A 25 -23.90 14.10 -7.77
N LEU A 26 -23.92 12.80 -8.06
CA LEU A 26 -24.16 12.30 -9.41
C LEU A 26 -25.55 12.69 -9.93
N GLU A 27 -26.58 12.61 -9.09
CA GLU A 27 -27.94 13.07 -9.42
C GLU A 27 -27.97 14.56 -9.74
N ASN A 28 -27.28 15.39 -8.95
CA ASN A 28 -27.14 16.82 -9.23
C ASN A 28 -26.38 17.11 -10.54
N LEU A 29 -25.44 16.24 -10.91
CA LEU A 29 -24.74 16.28 -12.19
C LEU A 29 -25.60 15.76 -13.36
N GLY A 30 -26.84 15.31 -13.10
CA GLY A 30 -27.79 14.86 -14.11
C GLY A 30 -27.71 13.36 -14.43
N TYR A 31 -27.03 12.56 -13.62
CA TYR A 31 -27.03 11.11 -13.78
C TYR A 31 -28.29 10.47 -13.19
N ARG A 32 -28.77 9.40 -13.82
CA ARG A 32 -29.76 8.48 -13.22
C ARG A 32 -29.02 7.34 -12.53
N ILE A 33 -29.42 7.01 -11.31
CA ILE A 33 -28.70 6.05 -10.46
C ILE A 33 -29.55 4.80 -10.20
N GLU A 34 -28.93 3.64 -10.38
CA GLU A 34 -29.44 2.34 -9.92
C GLU A 34 -28.53 1.83 -8.79
N ARG A 35 -29.11 1.36 -7.68
CA ARG A 35 -28.38 0.86 -6.49
C ARG A 35 -28.33 -0.67 -6.45
N ASP A 36 -27.32 -1.22 -5.78
CA ASP A 36 -27.20 -2.65 -5.46
C ASP A 36 -27.32 -3.57 -6.69
N VAL A 37 -26.74 -3.11 -7.80
CA VAL A 37 -26.87 -3.80 -9.10
C VAL A 37 -25.94 -5.01 -9.14
N ARG A 38 -26.48 -6.14 -9.57
CA ARG A 38 -25.68 -7.31 -9.97
C ARG A 38 -25.62 -7.39 -11.49
N ILE A 39 -24.41 -7.30 -12.02
CA ILE A 39 -24.11 -7.38 -13.46
C ILE A 39 -23.25 -8.60 -13.66
N ASN A 40 -23.70 -9.57 -14.46
CA ASN A 40 -22.95 -10.80 -14.76
C ASN A 40 -22.43 -11.54 -13.51
N GLY A 41 -23.19 -11.48 -12.40
CA GLY A 41 -22.83 -12.09 -11.12
C GLY A 41 -21.91 -11.25 -10.23
N VAL A 42 -21.38 -10.12 -10.72
CA VAL A 42 -20.60 -9.16 -9.94
C VAL A 42 -21.52 -8.08 -9.36
N ARG A 43 -21.38 -7.85 -8.05
CA ARG A 43 -22.01 -6.72 -7.37
C ARG A 43 -21.16 -5.47 -7.59
N VAL A 44 -21.81 -4.38 -7.94
CA VAL A 44 -21.28 -3.02 -7.93
C VAL A 44 -22.13 -2.16 -6.99
N ASP A 45 -21.56 -1.08 -6.46
CA ASP A 45 -22.28 -0.23 -5.51
C ASP A 45 -23.46 0.46 -6.19
N ILE A 46 -23.20 1.06 -7.35
CA ILE A 46 -24.23 1.69 -8.19
C ILE A 46 -23.91 1.55 -9.69
N VAL A 47 -24.92 1.80 -10.51
CA VAL A 47 -24.78 2.14 -11.93
C VAL A 47 -25.24 3.57 -12.14
N ALA A 48 -24.42 4.37 -12.81
CA ALA A 48 -24.73 5.75 -13.16
C ALA A 48 -24.94 5.88 -14.68
N GLU A 49 -26.13 6.32 -15.08
CA GLU A 49 -26.47 6.58 -16.48
C GLU A 49 -26.44 8.09 -16.76
N ASN A 50 -25.67 8.52 -17.75
CA ASN A 50 -25.61 9.93 -18.15
C ASN A 50 -26.76 10.31 -19.09
N ALA A 51 -26.85 11.60 -19.46
CA ALA A 51 -27.89 12.11 -20.36
C ALA A 51 -27.85 11.52 -21.79
N GLU A 52 -26.71 10.96 -22.21
CA GLU A 52 -26.53 10.30 -23.51
C GLU A 52 -26.93 8.80 -23.47
N GLY A 53 -27.35 8.29 -22.30
CA GLY A 53 -27.70 6.89 -22.09
C GLY A 53 -26.50 5.98 -21.82
N GLU A 54 -25.31 6.55 -21.61
CA GLU A 54 -24.12 5.78 -21.25
C GLU A 54 -24.24 5.31 -19.80
N ARG A 55 -24.19 3.99 -19.59
CA ARG A 55 -24.32 3.36 -18.27
C ARG A 55 -22.96 2.93 -17.75
N SER A 56 -22.50 3.56 -16.66
CA SER A 56 -21.23 3.25 -16.02
C SER A 56 -21.43 2.55 -14.68
N PRO A 57 -20.88 1.34 -14.50
CA PRO A 57 -20.73 0.71 -13.19
C PRO A 57 -19.78 1.54 -12.32
N VAL A 58 -20.14 1.75 -11.06
CA VAL A 58 -19.36 2.57 -10.13
C VAL A 58 -19.03 1.77 -8.88
N GLU A 59 -17.75 1.77 -8.51
CA GLU A 59 -17.28 1.29 -7.20
C GLU A 59 -16.89 2.50 -6.36
N ILE A 60 -17.36 2.55 -5.12
CA ILE A 60 -17.16 3.65 -4.17
C ILE A 60 -16.44 3.08 -2.94
N THR A 61 -15.30 3.67 -2.61
CA THR A 61 -14.56 3.28 -1.42
C THR A 61 -14.16 4.48 -0.57
N ALA A 62 -14.24 4.30 0.75
CA ALA A 62 -13.76 5.25 1.74
C ALA A 62 -12.83 4.54 2.76
N PRO A 63 -11.68 4.03 2.30
CA PRO A 63 -10.74 3.37 3.19
C PRO A 63 -10.03 4.39 4.10
N PRO A 64 -9.39 3.96 5.20
CA PRO A 64 -8.64 4.87 6.07
C PRO A 64 -7.34 5.40 5.43
N ILE A 65 -6.85 4.75 4.38
CA ILE A 65 -5.61 5.09 3.65
C ILE A 65 -5.81 4.94 2.14
N PHE A 66 -4.90 5.52 1.34
CA PHE A 66 -4.92 5.43 -0.12
C PHE A 66 -5.06 3.97 -0.62
N LEU A 67 -5.77 3.78 -1.73
CA LEU A 67 -5.84 2.48 -2.39
C LEU A 67 -4.49 2.10 -3.02
N GLY A 68 -4.01 0.91 -2.68
CA GLY A 68 -2.82 0.30 -3.27
C GLY A 68 -3.06 -0.21 -4.68
N TYR A 69 -1.97 -0.60 -5.36
CA TYR A 69 -2.01 -1.24 -6.67
C TYR A 69 -2.91 -2.49 -6.66
N SER A 70 -2.77 -3.36 -5.67
CA SER A 70 -3.46 -4.66 -5.62
C SER A 70 -4.97 -4.48 -5.47
N GLU A 71 -5.40 -3.65 -4.52
CA GLU A 71 -6.80 -3.35 -4.26
C GLU A 71 -7.44 -2.70 -5.49
N THR A 72 -6.74 -1.76 -6.11
CA THR A 72 -7.20 -1.09 -7.33
C THR A 72 -7.31 -2.08 -8.49
N ALA A 73 -6.32 -2.97 -8.67
CA ALA A 73 -6.34 -3.99 -9.71
C ALA A 73 -7.47 -5.02 -9.50
N GLU A 74 -7.77 -5.40 -8.25
CA GLU A 74 -8.90 -6.28 -7.92
C GLU A 74 -10.24 -5.64 -8.24
N ILE A 75 -10.42 -4.35 -7.90
CA ILE A 75 -11.61 -3.58 -8.27
C ILE A 75 -11.72 -3.52 -9.80
N MET A 76 -10.64 -3.18 -10.50
CA MET A 76 -10.62 -3.13 -11.97
C MET A 76 -11.00 -4.49 -12.57
N HIS A 77 -10.39 -5.58 -12.11
CA HIS A 77 -10.68 -6.93 -12.61
C HIS A 77 -12.15 -7.34 -12.39
N ARG A 78 -12.73 -7.02 -11.22
CA ARG A 78 -14.16 -7.22 -10.96
C ARG A 78 -15.00 -6.41 -11.95
N LEU A 79 -14.71 -5.12 -12.11
CA LEU A 79 -15.46 -4.25 -13.00
C LEU A 79 -15.34 -4.66 -14.47
N ASP A 80 -14.24 -5.27 -14.90
CA ASP A 80 -14.09 -5.77 -16.27
C ASP A 80 -15.14 -6.81 -16.66
N THR A 81 -15.61 -7.61 -15.70
CA THR A 81 -16.67 -8.61 -15.94
C THR A 81 -18.04 -7.96 -16.26
N THR A 82 -18.23 -6.71 -15.87
CA THR A 82 -19.47 -5.96 -16.11
C THR A 82 -19.56 -5.43 -17.54
N LEU A 83 -18.45 -5.42 -18.28
CA LEU A 83 -18.35 -4.83 -19.62
C LEU A 83 -18.59 -5.83 -20.76
N PHE A 84 -18.86 -7.10 -20.44
CA PHE A 84 -18.83 -8.21 -21.42
C PHE A 84 -19.87 -8.08 -22.55
N ASP A 85 -21.06 -7.59 -22.25
CA ASP A 85 -22.19 -7.51 -23.18
C ASP A 85 -22.30 -6.14 -23.89
N GLY A 86 -21.41 -5.20 -23.57
CA GLY A 86 -21.42 -3.84 -24.11
C GLY A 86 -22.56 -2.96 -23.59
N ALA A 87 -23.40 -3.45 -22.66
CA ALA A 87 -24.47 -2.67 -22.06
C ALA A 87 -23.95 -1.61 -21.07
N PHE A 88 -22.70 -1.77 -20.64
CA PHE A 88 -22.00 -0.90 -19.71
C PHE A 88 -20.67 -0.44 -20.28
N THR A 89 -20.30 0.81 -20.01
CA THR A 89 -19.04 1.40 -20.48
C THR A 89 -18.42 2.29 -19.41
N ARG A 90 -17.11 2.49 -19.54
CA ARG A 90 -16.33 3.44 -18.75
C ARG A 90 -16.53 3.35 -17.24
N PRO A 91 -16.23 2.21 -16.59
CA PRO A 91 -16.41 2.06 -15.16
C PRO A 91 -15.73 3.18 -14.38
N LEU A 92 -16.36 3.61 -13.30
CA LEU A 92 -15.89 4.71 -12.45
C LEU A 92 -15.47 4.16 -11.08
N ILE A 93 -14.24 4.42 -10.68
CA ILE A 93 -13.73 4.07 -9.35
C ILE A 93 -13.59 5.34 -8.53
N ILE A 94 -14.30 5.42 -7.41
CA ILE A 94 -14.26 6.59 -6.53
C ILE A 94 -13.57 6.20 -5.23
N SER A 95 -12.47 6.87 -4.91
CA SER A 95 -11.77 6.67 -3.64
C SER A 95 -11.72 7.98 -2.86
N PHE A 96 -12.45 8.02 -1.74
CA PHE A 96 -12.35 9.14 -0.81
C PHE A 96 -10.96 9.24 -0.21
N ALA A 97 -10.25 8.11 -0.07
CA ALA A 97 -8.87 8.05 0.38
C ALA A 97 -7.84 8.25 -0.74
N GLY A 98 -8.25 8.36 -2.00
CA GLY A 98 -7.34 8.51 -3.14
C GLY A 98 -6.62 7.19 -3.50
N PHE A 99 -5.59 7.32 -4.34
CA PHE A 99 -4.85 6.21 -4.91
C PHE A 99 -3.35 6.41 -4.68
N SER A 100 -2.64 5.32 -4.37
CA SER A 100 -1.16 5.29 -4.41
C SER A 100 -0.65 5.53 -5.82
N GLU A 101 0.64 5.85 -5.96
CA GLU A 101 1.26 6.07 -7.27
C GLU A 101 1.11 4.85 -8.19
N GLY A 102 1.34 3.63 -7.68
CA GLY A 102 1.19 2.41 -8.48
C GLY A 102 -0.25 2.12 -8.89
N ALA A 103 -1.23 2.47 -8.04
CA ALA A 103 -2.63 2.45 -8.44
C ALA A 103 -2.91 3.49 -9.54
N HIS A 104 -2.27 4.65 -9.45
CA HIS A 104 -2.41 5.70 -10.44
C HIS A 104 -1.81 5.33 -11.80
N GLU A 105 -0.68 4.60 -11.84
CA GLU A 105 -0.10 4.07 -13.08
C GLU A 105 -1.08 3.17 -13.83
N ILE A 106 -1.67 2.18 -13.16
CA ILE A 106 -2.59 1.24 -13.82
C ILE A 106 -3.91 1.91 -14.24
N LEU A 107 -4.38 2.90 -13.48
CA LEU A 107 -5.55 3.68 -13.85
C LEU A 107 -5.27 4.57 -15.06
N LYS A 108 -4.07 5.16 -15.15
CA LYS A 108 -3.63 5.96 -16.31
C LYS A 108 -3.47 5.10 -17.57
N ASP A 109 -2.86 3.93 -17.46
CA ASP A 109 -2.66 3.03 -18.61
C ASP A 109 -4.00 2.47 -19.12
N SER A 110 -4.99 2.35 -18.24
CA SER A 110 -6.30 1.79 -18.56
C SER A 110 -7.32 2.85 -18.92
N HIS A 111 -7.23 3.33 -20.17
CA HIS A 111 -8.08 4.37 -20.78
C HIS A 111 -9.60 4.08 -20.72
N LYS A 112 -9.98 2.83 -20.45
CA LYS A 112 -11.38 2.43 -20.28
C LYS A 112 -11.96 2.79 -18.92
N TYR A 113 -11.16 3.15 -17.90
CA TYR A 113 -11.68 3.55 -16.59
C TYR A 113 -11.77 5.06 -16.45
N ARG A 114 -12.64 5.48 -15.54
CA ARG A 114 -12.61 6.78 -14.91
C ARG A 114 -12.31 6.58 -13.43
N TYR A 115 -11.69 7.56 -12.81
CA TYR A 115 -11.47 7.54 -11.37
C TYR A 115 -11.63 8.94 -10.80
N TRP A 116 -12.23 9.03 -9.61
CA TRP A 116 -12.39 10.27 -8.86
C TRP A 116 -11.84 10.11 -7.45
N THR A 117 -11.27 11.19 -6.95
CA THR A 117 -10.82 11.34 -5.57
C THR A 117 -11.79 12.24 -4.80
N ALA A 118 -11.57 12.39 -3.49
CA ALA A 118 -12.29 13.40 -2.70
C ALA A 118 -12.21 14.82 -3.31
N TRP A 119 -11.10 15.18 -3.96
CA TRP A 119 -10.98 16.47 -4.63
C TRP A 119 -11.91 16.60 -5.83
N ASP A 120 -11.98 15.57 -6.68
CA ASP A 120 -12.88 15.58 -7.82
C ASP A 120 -14.33 15.70 -7.39
N LEU A 121 -14.70 15.03 -6.29
CA LEU A 121 -16.03 15.12 -5.71
C LEU A 121 -16.33 16.55 -5.23
N LEU A 122 -15.42 17.17 -4.48
CA LEU A 122 -15.56 18.55 -3.98
C LEU A 122 -15.58 19.58 -5.12
N GLU A 123 -14.71 19.42 -6.12
CA GLU A 123 -14.64 20.32 -7.28
C GLU A 123 -15.95 20.29 -8.08
N LYS A 124 -16.48 19.08 -8.33
CA LYS A 124 -17.75 18.89 -9.03
C LYS A 124 -18.95 19.36 -8.20
N SER A 125 -18.86 19.30 -6.88
CA SER A 125 -19.95 19.73 -6.00
C SER A 125 -20.00 21.24 -5.78
N LYS A 126 -18.98 22.02 -6.16
CA LYS A 126 -18.92 23.49 -5.93
C LYS A 126 -20.17 24.26 -6.38
N ARG A 127 -20.84 23.80 -7.44
CA ARG A 127 -22.05 24.44 -7.99
C ARG A 127 -23.34 24.04 -7.23
N PHE A 128 -23.25 23.14 -6.27
CA PHE A 128 -24.36 22.60 -5.48
C PHE A 128 -24.06 22.79 -3.99
N PRO A 129 -24.30 23.99 -3.41
CA PRO A 129 -23.83 24.35 -2.08
C PRO A 129 -24.20 23.36 -0.97
N ALA A 130 -25.43 22.84 -0.97
CA ALA A 130 -25.88 21.87 0.02
C ALA A 130 -25.12 20.53 -0.06
N THR A 131 -24.83 20.05 -1.27
CA THR A 131 -24.07 18.82 -1.50
C THR A 131 -22.59 19.02 -1.20
N TYR A 132 -22.02 20.16 -1.58
CA TYR A 132 -20.65 20.53 -1.24
C TYR A 132 -20.43 20.53 0.27
N GLU A 133 -21.35 21.14 1.03
CA GLU A 133 -21.23 21.23 2.48
C GLU A 133 -21.27 19.85 3.14
N LYS A 134 -22.16 18.96 2.68
CA LYS A 134 -22.24 17.58 3.17
C LYS A 134 -20.98 16.77 2.83
N LEU A 135 -20.50 16.83 1.59
CA LEU A 135 -19.27 16.16 1.16
C LEU A 135 -18.04 16.68 1.91
N SER A 136 -17.91 17.99 2.07
CA SER A 136 -16.82 18.61 2.82
C SER A 136 -16.82 18.16 4.27
N ARG A 137 -17.98 18.16 4.94
CA ARG A 137 -18.10 17.62 6.30
C ARG A 137 -17.70 16.16 6.37
N PHE A 138 -18.13 15.31 5.44
CA PHE A 138 -17.74 13.90 5.44
C PHE A 138 -16.24 13.71 5.25
N VAL A 139 -15.67 14.39 4.24
CA VAL A 139 -14.23 14.37 3.94
C VAL A 139 -13.40 14.88 5.11
N HIS A 140 -13.91 15.86 5.88
CA HIS A 140 -13.22 16.42 7.06
C HIS A 140 -13.51 15.69 8.38
N ALA A 141 -14.62 14.96 8.48
CA ALA A 141 -15.03 14.22 9.69
C ALA A 141 -14.51 12.79 9.71
N THR A 142 -14.23 12.18 8.55
CA THR A 142 -13.22 11.11 8.50
C THR A 142 -11.89 11.76 8.90
N PRO A 143 -11.05 11.16 9.77
CA PRO A 143 -9.80 11.79 10.20
C PRO A 143 -9.00 12.20 8.97
N SER A 144 -9.06 13.49 8.68
CA SER A 144 -8.40 14.16 7.59
C SER A 144 -7.60 15.26 8.25
N GLU A 145 -6.30 15.23 8.08
CA GLU A 145 -5.61 16.49 7.84
C GLU A 145 -5.17 16.48 6.38
N GLY A 146 -5.96 17.19 5.56
CA GLY A 146 -5.54 17.85 4.32
C GLY A 146 -5.47 17.01 3.05
N ARG A 147 -6.41 17.25 2.11
CA ARG A 147 -6.28 16.98 0.66
C ARG A 147 -6.51 18.32 -0.02
N THR A 148 -5.66 18.89 -0.86
CA THR A 148 -5.14 18.49 -2.20
C THR A 148 -4.14 19.58 -2.70
N PRO A 149 -3.37 19.48 -3.82
CA PRO A 149 -3.40 18.52 -4.93
C PRO A 149 -2.05 17.87 -5.31
N ILE A 150 -1.92 16.55 -5.18
CA ILE A 150 -0.98 15.59 -5.82
C ILE A 150 0.54 15.86 -5.68
N GLN A 151 1.04 17.10 -5.85
CA GLN A 151 2.42 17.49 -5.51
C GLN A 151 2.58 17.89 -4.04
N GLN A 152 1.51 18.40 -3.40
CA GLN A 152 1.49 18.62 -1.95
C GLN A 152 1.25 17.34 -1.15
N ASP A 153 0.59 16.32 -1.73
CA ASP A 153 0.25 15.08 -1.05
C ASP A 153 1.48 14.16 -0.85
N VAL A 154 2.38 14.08 -1.83
CA VAL A 154 3.66 13.34 -1.70
C VAL A 154 4.56 14.00 -0.67
N ALA A 155 4.64 15.34 -0.66
CA ALA A 155 5.41 16.09 0.32
C ALA A 155 4.82 15.97 1.75
N SER A 156 3.49 15.89 1.88
CA SER A 156 2.77 15.71 3.15
C SER A 156 2.94 14.29 3.71
N GLU A 157 2.79 13.26 2.87
CA GLU A 157 3.06 11.86 3.25
C GLU A 157 4.53 11.68 3.63
N ARG A 158 5.45 12.22 2.82
CA ARG A 158 6.89 12.23 3.12
C ARG A 158 7.19 12.91 4.46
N ALA A 159 6.62 14.08 4.72
CA ALA A 159 6.81 14.79 5.98
C ALA A 159 6.28 13.98 7.18
N SER A 160 5.10 13.36 7.04
CA SER A 160 4.50 12.52 8.07
C SER A 160 5.34 11.27 8.36
N LEU A 161 5.80 10.57 7.32
CA LEU A 161 6.67 9.40 7.47
C LEU A 161 8.00 9.79 8.14
N LEU A 162 8.61 10.90 7.73
CA LEU A 162 9.82 11.42 8.35
C LEU A 162 9.59 11.76 9.82
N GLU A 163 8.51 12.46 10.16
CA GLU A 163 8.17 12.80 11.55
C GLU A 163 8.00 11.55 12.42
N MET A 164 7.30 10.53 11.90
CA MET A 164 7.11 9.26 12.60
C MET A 164 8.43 8.50 12.81
N LEU A 165 9.37 8.59 11.87
CA LEU A 165 10.67 7.89 11.94
C LEU A 165 11.72 8.64 12.78
N GLU A 166 11.73 9.97 12.72
CA GLU A 166 12.71 10.84 13.38
C GLU A 166 12.52 10.91 14.89
N ASN A 167 11.29 10.73 15.38
CA ASN A 167 11.01 10.79 16.80
C ASN A 167 11.50 9.50 17.51
N PRO A 168 12.55 9.52 18.34
CA PRO A 168 13.06 8.30 18.99
C PRO A 168 12.05 7.68 19.96
N GLN A 169 11.08 8.47 20.45
CA GLN A 169 9.97 7.98 21.28
C GLN A 169 8.86 7.32 20.44
N SER A 170 8.90 7.40 19.11
CA SER A 170 7.90 6.73 18.27
C SER A 170 8.01 5.21 18.41
N ALA A 171 9.21 4.66 18.55
CA ALA A 171 9.40 3.26 18.87
C ALA A 171 8.70 2.86 20.19
N GLU A 172 8.74 3.71 21.23
CA GLU A 172 8.06 3.45 22.51
C GLU A 172 6.53 3.60 22.44
N LYS A 173 6.04 4.44 21.52
CA LYS A 173 4.61 4.76 21.37
C LYS A 173 3.89 3.85 20.38
N LEU A 174 4.59 3.36 19.36
CA LEU A 174 4.03 2.47 18.36
C LEU A 174 4.00 1.05 18.92
N SER A 175 2.89 0.36 18.73
CA SER A 175 2.84 -1.09 18.86
C SER A 175 3.66 -1.76 17.74
N PRO A 176 4.08 -3.03 17.91
CA PRO A 176 4.76 -3.77 16.84
C PRO A 176 4.02 -3.72 15.50
N THR A 177 2.69 -3.93 15.53
CA THR A 177 1.84 -3.84 14.33
C THR A 177 1.86 -2.45 13.68
N GLU A 178 1.87 -1.38 14.48
CA GLU A 178 1.94 -0.02 13.93
C GLU A 178 3.31 0.28 13.31
N TYR A 179 4.38 -0.26 13.89
CA TYR A 179 5.71 -0.17 13.31
C TYR A 179 5.86 -0.99 12.02
N GLU A 180 5.30 -2.20 11.96
CA GLU A 180 5.19 -2.99 10.72
C GLU A 180 4.47 -2.20 9.62
N ASN A 181 3.35 -1.54 9.97
CA ASN A 181 2.59 -0.72 9.05
C ASN A 181 3.39 0.48 8.55
N LEU A 182 4.10 1.16 9.45
CA LEU A 182 4.98 2.27 9.10
C LEU A 182 6.07 1.81 8.12
N CYS A 183 6.76 0.72 8.41
CA CYS A 183 7.78 0.17 7.51
C CYS A 183 7.19 -0.15 6.13
N MET A 184 6.03 -0.82 6.09
CA MET A 184 5.35 -1.13 4.82
C MET A 184 4.96 0.12 4.04
N GLN A 185 4.50 1.19 4.71
CA GLN A 185 4.19 2.47 4.08
C GLN A 185 5.43 3.13 3.49
N VAL A 186 6.55 3.13 4.21
CA VAL A 186 7.83 3.66 3.69
C VAL A 186 8.24 2.94 2.42
N PHE A 187 8.29 1.61 2.42
CA PHE A 187 8.70 0.87 1.22
C PHE A 187 7.69 0.99 0.08
N SER A 188 6.40 1.12 0.39
CA SER A 188 5.37 1.37 -0.62
C SER A 188 5.54 2.76 -1.24
N HIS A 189 5.79 3.79 -0.43
CA HIS A 189 6.02 5.16 -0.88
C HIS A 189 7.28 5.27 -1.74
N VAL A 190 8.39 4.67 -1.29
CA VAL A 190 9.71 4.82 -1.93
C VAL A 190 9.82 4.00 -3.22
N PHE A 191 9.23 2.80 -3.27
CA PHE A 191 9.54 1.84 -4.32
C PHE A 191 8.36 1.41 -5.17
N THR A 192 7.15 1.92 -4.97
CA THR A 192 6.08 1.69 -5.94
C THR A 192 6.39 2.48 -7.23
N PRO A 193 6.23 1.91 -8.43
CA PRO A 193 5.69 0.59 -8.78
C PRO A 193 6.73 -0.54 -8.86
N LYS A 194 8.01 -0.25 -8.60
CA LYS A 194 9.16 -1.15 -8.79
C LYS A 194 9.08 -2.37 -7.86
N LEU A 195 8.62 -2.16 -6.64
CA LEU A 195 8.11 -3.18 -5.73
C LEU A 195 6.57 -3.08 -5.69
N TYR A 196 5.89 -4.23 -5.73
CA TYR A 196 4.43 -4.26 -5.81
C TYR A 196 3.82 -5.47 -5.11
N GLY A 197 2.50 -5.45 -4.89
CA GLY A 197 1.82 -6.56 -4.24
C GLY A 197 2.26 -6.76 -2.79
N PHE A 198 2.53 -5.67 -2.07
CA PHE A 198 2.76 -5.70 -0.63
C PHE A 198 1.57 -6.38 0.06
N ALA A 199 1.85 -7.44 0.80
CA ALA A 199 0.83 -8.24 1.48
C ALA A 199 1.28 -8.52 2.90
N LYS A 200 0.41 -8.23 3.87
CA LYS A 200 0.61 -8.58 5.28
C LYS A 200 0.26 -10.04 5.55
N GLN A 201 0.93 -10.63 6.52
CA GLN A 201 0.52 -11.90 7.15
C GLN A 201 0.29 -13.07 6.17
N PHE A 202 1.30 -13.39 5.36
CA PHE A 202 1.29 -14.64 4.60
C PHE A 202 1.57 -15.81 5.55
N ARG A 203 0.55 -16.59 5.94
CA ARG A 203 0.78 -17.92 6.51
C ARG A 203 1.33 -18.80 5.38
N THR A 204 2.50 -19.38 5.60
CA THR A 204 2.96 -20.49 4.74
C THR A 204 1.90 -21.60 4.74
N THR A 205 1.82 -22.39 3.68
CA THR A 205 0.79 -23.44 3.51
C THR A 205 0.75 -24.47 4.64
N ASP A 206 1.82 -24.58 5.42
CA ASP A 206 1.95 -25.42 6.61
C ASP A 206 1.55 -24.72 7.93
N GLY A 207 1.17 -23.44 7.88
CA GLY A 207 0.73 -22.66 9.04
C GLY A 207 1.82 -22.34 10.07
N ALA A 208 3.08 -22.67 9.78
CA ALA A 208 4.15 -22.63 10.77
C ALA A 208 4.73 -21.23 10.98
N ASN A 209 4.70 -20.35 9.97
CA ASN A 209 5.41 -19.08 9.99
C ASN A 209 4.51 -17.91 9.62
N LYS A 210 4.69 -16.79 10.31
CA LYS A 210 4.00 -15.52 10.07
C LYS A 210 5.05 -14.44 9.88
N TYR A 211 5.20 -13.97 8.65
CA TYR A 211 6.03 -12.81 8.34
C TYR A 211 5.19 -11.53 8.44
N ASP A 212 5.85 -10.41 8.66
CA ASP A 212 5.16 -9.12 8.81
C ASP A 212 4.56 -8.69 7.47
N PHE A 213 5.39 -8.58 6.43
CA PHE A 213 4.91 -8.42 5.05
C PHE A 213 5.92 -8.90 4.00
N ILE A 214 5.43 -9.04 2.76
CA ILE A 214 6.21 -9.46 1.60
C ILE A 214 5.79 -8.64 0.39
N CYS A 215 6.70 -8.37 -0.53
CA CYS A 215 6.37 -7.77 -1.84
C CYS A 215 7.00 -8.55 -3.00
N ARG A 216 6.47 -8.33 -4.20
CA ARG A 216 7.01 -8.84 -5.45
C ARG A 216 7.91 -7.78 -6.08
N ILE A 217 8.92 -8.25 -6.80
CA ILE A 217 9.84 -7.41 -7.54
C ILE A 217 9.37 -7.31 -9.01
N LYS A 218 9.14 -6.09 -9.52
CA LYS A 218 8.73 -5.85 -10.91
C LYS A 218 9.94 -6.06 -11.85
N PRO A 219 9.81 -6.85 -12.93
CA PRO A 219 10.88 -6.97 -13.93
C PRO A 219 11.07 -5.66 -14.71
N GLY A 220 12.29 -5.41 -15.19
CA GLY A 220 12.60 -4.32 -16.11
C GLY A 220 13.28 -3.10 -15.48
N VAL A 221 13.63 -3.16 -14.20
CA VAL A 221 14.43 -2.13 -13.51
C VAL A 221 15.77 -2.75 -13.13
N ALA A 222 16.87 -2.15 -13.59
CA ALA A 222 18.20 -2.77 -13.56
C ALA A 222 18.60 -3.29 -12.16
N PHE A 223 18.61 -2.42 -11.15
CA PHE A 223 18.93 -2.78 -9.76
C PHE A 223 18.11 -3.98 -9.26
N TRP A 224 16.80 -3.93 -9.46
CA TRP A 224 15.88 -4.98 -9.02
C TRP A 224 16.05 -6.29 -9.80
N ASP A 225 16.34 -6.21 -11.10
CA ASP A 225 16.63 -7.37 -11.94
C ASP A 225 17.96 -8.03 -11.56
N ASP A 226 18.96 -7.26 -11.16
CA ASP A 226 20.23 -7.78 -10.70
C ASP A 226 20.08 -8.44 -9.32
N LEU A 227 19.37 -7.79 -8.37
CA LEU A 227 19.00 -8.42 -7.09
C LEU A 227 18.28 -9.77 -7.30
N ARG A 228 17.35 -9.84 -8.26
CA ARG A 228 16.62 -11.08 -8.60
C ARG A 228 17.56 -12.17 -9.12
N LYS A 229 18.52 -11.82 -9.97
CA LYS A 229 19.48 -12.77 -10.55
C LYS A 229 20.47 -13.24 -9.50
N ASP A 230 21.12 -12.30 -8.81
CA ASP A 230 22.24 -12.55 -7.91
C ASP A 230 21.83 -13.39 -6.71
N PHE A 231 20.65 -13.11 -6.15
CA PHE A 231 20.12 -13.85 -5.00
C PHE A 231 19.10 -14.92 -5.39
N ARG A 232 18.78 -15.06 -6.68
CA ARG A 232 17.76 -16.00 -7.17
C ARG A 232 16.40 -15.83 -6.47
N THR A 233 15.98 -14.57 -6.32
CA THR A 233 14.73 -14.20 -5.63
C THR A 233 13.65 -13.73 -6.60
N ARG A 234 12.38 -13.84 -6.17
CA ARG A 234 11.22 -13.21 -6.83
C ARG A 234 10.45 -12.25 -5.92
N ALA A 235 10.74 -12.28 -4.63
CA ALA A 235 10.04 -11.51 -3.62
C ALA A 235 11.00 -11.12 -2.49
N ILE A 236 10.70 -9.99 -1.85
CA ILE A 236 11.47 -9.51 -0.69
C ILE A 236 10.60 -9.72 0.53
N LEU A 237 11.15 -10.43 1.51
CA LEU A 237 10.53 -10.60 2.82
C LEU A 237 10.87 -9.41 3.71
N PHE A 238 9.93 -8.94 4.51
CA PHE A 238 10.16 -7.90 5.49
C PHE A 238 9.83 -8.42 6.88
N GLU A 239 10.73 -8.14 7.80
CA GLU A 239 10.59 -8.43 9.22
C GLU A 239 10.93 -7.15 9.99
N CYS A 240 10.04 -6.72 10.87
CA CYS A 240 10.07 -5.44 11.55
C CYS A 240 10.06 -5.66 13.06
N LYS A 241 11.16 -5.28 13.71
CA LYS A 241 11.35 -5.44 15.16
C LYS A 241 11.27 -4.09 15.83
N ASN A 242 10.14 -3.81 16.47
CA ASN A 242 9.98 -2.60 17.27
C ASN A 242 10.60 -2.77 18.67
N HIS A 243 11.93 -2.84 18.73
CA HIS A 243 12.69 -2.90 19.98
C HIS A 243 13.27 -1.52 20.32
N GLN A 244 13.37 -1.22 21.62
CA GLN A 244 14.00 0.02 22.12
C GLN A 244 15.53 -0.06 22.13
N GLU A 245 16.08 -1.21 21.79
CA GLU A 245 17.51 -1.49 21.75
C GLU A 245 17.89 -2.06 20.39
N LYS A 246 19.20 -2.18 20.18
CA LYS A 246 19.72 -2.84 18.99
C LYS A 246 19.27 -4.30 18.94
N ILE A 247 18.90 -4.77 17.76
CA ILE A 247 18.58 -6.17 17.53
C ILE A 247 19.84 -7.02 17.53
N THR A 248 19.70 -8.27 17.96
CA THR A 248 20.80 -9.22 18.15
C THR A 248 20.80 -10.30 17.06
N ALA A 249 21.73 -11.25 17.15
CA ALA A 249 21.82 -12.38 16.23
C ALA A 249 20.57 -13.28 16.20
N ASP A 250 19.81 -13.35 17.31
CA ASP A 250 18.65 -14.24 17.42
C ASP A 250 17.56 -13.89 16.40
N GLU A 251 17.36 -12.60 16.15
CA GLU A 251 16.41 -12.13 15.13
C GLU A 251 16.80 -12.63 13.75
N VAL A 252 18.09 -12.53 13.39
CA VAL A 252 18.61 -13.05 12.11
C VAL A 252 18.39 -14.55 11.99
N TYR A 253 18.73 -15.32 13.03
CA TYR A 253 18.57 -16.78 12.99
C TYR A 253 17.11 -17.20 12.88
N SER A 254 16.19 -16.45 13.48
CA SER A 254 14.76 -16.69 13.35
C SER A 254 14.30 -16.41 11.90
N THR A 255 14.72 -15.27 11.34
CA THR A 255 14.36 -14.82 10.00
C THR A 255 14.94 -15.71 8.90
N GLU A 256 16.18 -16.18 9.06
CA GLU A 256 16.87 -16.98 8.04
C GLU A 256 16.17 -18.32 7.77
N ARG A 257 15.50 -18.90 8.78
CA ARG A 257 14.75 -20.15 8.64
C ARG A 257 13.61 -20.05 7.63
N TYR A 258 13.14 -18.83 7.37
CA TYR A 258 12.04 -18.54 6.46
C TYR A 258 12.47 -18.31 5.02
N LEU A 259 13.74 -17.94 4.86
CA LEU A 259 14.34 -17.72 3.56
C LEU A 259 14.72 -19.07 2.96
N PHE A 260 14.17 -19.34 1.77
CA PHE A 260 14.27 -20.63 1.11
C PHE A 260 14.48 -20.48 -0.39
N ASN A 261 15.61 -20.99 -0.88
CA ASN A 261 15.97 -20.96 -2.30
C ASN A 261 14.91 -21.63 -3.18
N GLY A 262 14.35 -22.76 -2.75
CA GLY A 262 13.33 -23.49 -3.53
C GLY A 262 12.03 -22.72 -3.71
N ALA A 263 11.74 -21.75 -2.84
CA ALA A 263 10.56 -20.88 -2.95
C ALA A 263 10.87 -19.52 -3.57
N LEU A 264 12.11 -19.29 -4.02
CA LEU A 264 12.57 -18.01 -4.60
C LEU A 264 12.34 -16.81 -3.65
N ARG A 265 12.57 -17.05 -2.36
CA ARG A 265 12.49 -16.05 -1.27
C ARG A 265 13.79 -16.11 -0.47
N THR A 266 14.80 -15.41 -0.96
CA THR A 266 16.18 -15.50 -0.44
C THR A 266 16.71 -14.16 0.06
N VAL A 267 15.91 -13.11 -0.10
CA VAL A 267 16.21 -11.75 0.35
C VAL A 267 15.19 -11.36 1.43
N CYS A 268 15.69 -10.88 2.56
CA CYS A 268 14.90 -10.24 3.61
C CYS A 268 15.46 -8.88 3.97
N PHE A 269 14.59 -7.91 4.21
CA PHE A 269 14.93 -6.67 4.90
C PHE A 269 14.45 -6.78 6.35
N LEU A 270 15.41 -6.84 7.27
CA LEU A 270 15.18 -6.93 8.71
C LEU A 270 15.37 -5.53 9.30
N ILE A 271 14.28 -4.95 9.78
CA ILE A 271 14.19 -3.52 10.09
C ILE A 271 13.95 -3.34 11.59
N SER A 272 14.70 -2.45 12.24
CA SER A 272 14.44 -2.07 13.63
C SER A 272 14.80 -0.61 13.91
N PRO A 273 14.17 0.09 14.87
CA PRO A 273 14.41 1.53 15.05
C PRO A 273 15.89 1.88 15.27
N PHE A 274 16.61 1.08 16.07
CA PHE A 274 18.00 1.32 16.47
C PHE A 274 19.04 0.53 15.67
N GLY A 275 18.60 -0.28 14.72
CA GLY A 275 19.46 -1.11 13.87
C GLY A 275 20.14 -2.27 14.62
N PRO A 276 21.14 -2.90 14.00
CA PRO A 276 21.77 -4.12 14.51
C PRO A 276 22.92 -3.85 15.50
N ASP A 277 23.17 -4.83 16.38
CA ASP A 277 24.44 -4.97 17.06
C ASP A 277 25.49 -5.71 16.19
N ILE A 278 26.72 -5.83 16.69
CA ILE A 278 27.80 -6.50 15.95
C ILE A 278 27.55 -8.01 15.75
N GLY A 279 26.83 -8.65 16.66
CA GLY A 279 26.47 -10.07 16.58
C GLY A 279 25.45 -10.31 15.47
N CYS A 280 24.45 -9.44 15.38
CA CYS A 280 23.44 -9.41 14.33
C CYS A 280 24.07 -9.26 12.94
N VAL A 281 25.00 -8.32 12.77
CA VAL A 281 25.76 -8.16 11.52
C VAL A 281 26.52 -9.44 11.17
N ARG A 282 27.24 -10.04 12.12
CA ARG A 282 27.98 -11.30 11.89
C ARG A 282 27.06 -12.47 11.51
N ALA A 283 25.89 -12.56 12.12
CA ALA A 283 24.90 -13.57 11.81
C ALA A 283 24.36 -13.40 10.37
N ALA A 284 24.02 -12.17 9.96
CA ALA A 284 23.56 -11.90 8.60
C ALA A 284 24.64 -12.20 7.55
N GLN A 285 25.89 -11.85 7.85
CA GLN A 285 27.03 -12.23 7.02
C GLN A 285 27.22 -13.77 6.95
N GLY A 286 26.96 -14.48 8.06
CA GLY A 286 26.95 -15.95 8.11
C GLY A 286 25.91 -16.54 7.16
N ALA A 287 24.66 -16.06 7.24
CA ALA A 287 23.58 -16.47 6.33
C ALA A 287 23.96 -16.26 4.86
N MET A 288 24.59 -15.13 4.54
CA MET A 288 25.06 -14.87 3.17
C MET A 288 26.15 -15.87 2.73
N ARG A 289 27.19 -16.09 3.54
CA ARG A 289 28.31 -16.99 3.18
C ARG A 289 27.88 -18.44 3.07
N GLU A 290 27.05 -18.90 4.00
CA GLU A 290 26.75 -20.33 4.17
C GLU A 290 25.58 -20.77 3.29
N SER A 291 24.59 -19.90 3.09
CA SER A 291 23.35 -20.27 2.41
C SER A 291 22.97 -19.35 1.24
N GLY A 292 23.76 -18.31 0.96
CA GLY A 292 23.53 -17.37 -0.14
C GLY A 292 22.31 -16.47 0.07
N LYS A 293 21.87 -16.32 1.33
CA LYS A 293 20.68 -15.55 1.69
C LYS A 293 21.09 -14.14 2.12
N LEU A 294 20.49 -13.13 1.49
CA LEU A 294 20.69 -11.74 1.88
C LEU A 294 19.68 -11.37 2.97
N ILE A 295 20.19 -11.02 4.14
CA ILE A 295 19.40 -10.36 5.18
C ILE A 295 19.97 -8.96 5.35
N LEU A 296 19.35 -7.98 4.69
CA LEU A 296 19.77 -6.59 4.77
C LEU A 296 19.22 -5.98 6.05
N LEU A 297 20.12 -5.50 6.91
CA LEU A 297 19.81 -4.95 8.22
C LEU A 297 19.60 -3.44 8.08
N LEU A 298 18.39 -2.96 8.38
CA LEU A 298 18.00 -1.57 8.21
C LEU A 298 17.49 -0.98 9.52
N SER A 299 17.69 0.32 9.67
CA SER A 299 17.23 1.12 10.79
C SER A 299 16.29 2.24 10.37
N ASN A 300 15.67 2.93 11.33
CA ASN A 300 14.90 4.15 11.01
C ASN A 300 15.75 5.19 10.27
N LYS A 301 17.06 5.26 10.56
CA LYS A 301 17.96 6.16 9.82
C LYS A 301 18.01 5.79 8.34
N ASP A 302 18.04 4.50 8.04
CA ASP A 302 18.07 4.02 6.66
C ASP A 302 16.73 4.27 5.97
N LEU A 303 15.60 4.07 6.66
CA LEU A 303 14.27 4.42 6.15
C LEU A 303 14.14 5.93 5.85
N ILE A 304 14.66 6.79 6.74
CA ILE A 304 14.71 8.23 6.53
C ILE A 304 15.55 8.57 5.30
N GLN A 305 16.73 7.95 5.15
CA GLN A 305 17.59 8.18 3.98
C GLN A 305 16.88 7.78 2.69
N LEU A 306 16.24 6.60 2.66
CA LEU A 306 15.47 6.14 1.51
C LEU A 306 14.40 7.15 1.08
N ILE A 307 13.68 7.74 2.03
CA ILE A 307 12.68 8.78 1.76
C ILE A 307 13.33 10.10 1.29
N GLN A 308 14.49 10.44 1.83
CA GLN A 308 15.16 11.70 1.53
C GLN A 308 15.70 11.76 0.09
N VAL A 309 16.15 10.62 -0.45
CA VAL A 309 16.73 10.52 -1.80
C VAL A 309 15.71 10.20 -2.89
N THR A 310 14.40 10.11 -2.58
CA THR A 310 13.36 9.77 -3.57
C THR A 310 13.26 10.78 -4.73
N ASP A 311 13.65 12.03 -4.51
CA ASP A 311 13.65 13.06 -5.58
C ASP A 311 14.85 12.92 -6.54
N GLU A 312 15.86 12.12 -6.17
CA GLU A 312 17.03 11.87 -6.98
C GLU A 312 16.76 10.71 -7.95
N PRO A 313 17.22 10.79 -9.22
CA PRO A 313 17.09 9.68 -10.16
C PRO A 313 17.74 8.41 -9.60
N ASP A 314 16.93 7.36 -9.45
CA ASP A 314 17.33 6.07 -8.86
C ASP A 314 17.94 6.20 -7.44
N GLY A 315 17.71 7.30 -6.73
CA GLY A 315 18.31 7.59 -5.43
C GLY A 315 18.11 6.46 -4.40
N PRO A 316 16.87 5.99 -4.18
CA PRO A 316 16.62 4.91 -3.24
C PRO A 316 17.28 3.59 -3.63
N GLU A 317 17.33 3.26 -4.93
CA GLU A 317 18.05 2.09 -5.44
C GLU A 317 19.55 2.21 -5.19
N ASN A 318 20.15 3.36 -5.52
CA ASN A 318 21.58 3.61 -5.29
C ASN A 318 21.94 3.50 -3.81
N TYR A 319 21.07 3.99 -2.93
CA TYR A 319 21.26 3.84 -1.48
C TYR A 319 21.27 2.37 -1.05
N LEU A 320 20.32 1.57 -1.54
CA LEU A 320 20.30 0.13 -1.24
C LEU A 320 21.48 -0.61 -1.88
N ASP A 321 21.89 -0.23 -3.07
CA ASP A 321 23.05 -0.82 -3.76
C ASP A 321 24.33 -0.60 -2.98
N GLU A 322 24.60 0.62 -2.52
CA GLU A 322 25.73 0.94 -1.65
C GLU A 322 25.67 0.16 -0.32
N LYS A 323 24.48 0.03 0.28
CA LYS A 323 24.29 -0.79 1.49
C LYS A 323 24.62 -2.27 1.27
N ILE A 324 24.21 -2.81 0.12
CA ILE A 324 24.50 -4.20 -0.26
C ILE A 324 25.99 -4.35 -0.56
N TRP A 325 26.59 -3.38 -1.26
CA TRP A 325 28.02 -3.37 -1.56
C TRP A 325 28.88 -3.34 -0.30
N ASP A 326 28.60 -2.43 0.64
CA ASP A 326 29.26 -2.35 1.94
C ASP A 326 29.13 -3.67 2.72
N PHE A 327 27.93 -4.27 2.67
CA PHE A 327 27.70 -5.57 3.27
C PHE A 327 28.56 -6.66 2.63
N VAL A 328 28.63 -6.73 1.30
CA VAL A 328 29.41 -7.72 0.56
C VAL A 328 30.92 -7.55 0.79
N VAL A 329 31.44 -6.32 0.74
CA VAL A 329 32.87 -6.03 0.94
C VAL A 329 33.29 -6.29 2.39
N SER A 330 32.37 -6.14 3.35
CA SER A 330 32.64 -6.42 4.77
C SER A 330 32.56 -7.89 5.15
N LEU A 331 32.18 -8.80 4.23
CA LEU A 331 32.11 -10.23 4.51
C LEU A 331 33.50 -10.75 4.95
N PRO A 332 33.61 -11.35 6.15
CA PRO A 332 34.85 -11.99 6.55
C PRO A 332 35.12 -13.20 5.65
N ARG A 333 36.40 -13.46 5.42
CA ARG A 333 36.89 -14.55 4.57
C ARG A 333 36.46 -15.92 5.05
#